data_AF-A0A3C0WC26-F1
#
_entry.id   AF-A0A3C0WC26-F1
#
_cell.length_a   1.000
_cell.length_b   1.000
_cell.length_c   1.000
_cell.angle_alpha   90.00
_cell.angle_beta   90.00
_cell.angle_gamma   90.00
#
_symmetry.space_group_name_H-M   'P 1'
#
loop_
_entity.id
_entity.type
_entity.pdbx_description
1 polymer ?
#
loop_
_entity_poly.entity_id
_entity_poly.type
_entity_poly.pdbx_seq_one_letter_code
_entity_poly.pdbx_strand_id
1 'polypeptide(L)'
;MEAALLNIVQKINGYLSDYILIVLLVGAGLYFSIRTRFVQVRCFGEGMRRVFGNINLHGGKQQGGFSSFQALATAIAAQVGTGNIVGACGAILIGGPGAIFWM
;
A
#
# COMPACT_ATOMS: atom_id res chain seq x y z
N MET A 1 30.81 6.89 24.73
CA MET A 1 30.68 5.64 23.93
C MET A 1 29.32 5.56 23.27
N GLU A 2 28.23 5.86 23.98
CA GLU A 2 26.86 5.90 23.46
C GLU A 2 26.68 6.86 22.27
N ALA A 3 27.24 8.07 22.34
CA ALA A 3 27.16 9.03 21.23
C ALA A 3 27.80 8.52 19.92
N ALA A 4 28.87 7.72 19.99
CA ALA A 4 29.51 7.15 18.80
C ALA A 4 28.65 6.04 18.18
N LEU A 5 28.03 5.18 19.01
CA LEU A 5 27.09 4.16 18.57
C LEU A 5 25.86 4.77 17.90
N LEU A 6 25.27 5.82 18.49
CA LEU A 6 24.13 6.52 17.92
C LEU A 6 24.44 7.10 16.54
N ASN A 7 25.61 7.70 16.35
CA ASN A 7 26.03 8.23 15.05
C ASN A 7 26.15 7.13 13.98
N ILE A 8 26.69 5.96 14.33
CA ILE A 8 26.80 4.83 13.41
C ILE A 8 25.40 4.30 13.03
N VAL A 9 24.52 4.11 14.01
CA VAL A 9 23.15 3.63 13.79
C VAL A 9 22.35 4.61 12.93
N GLN A 10 22.42 5.92 13.23
CA GLN A 10 21.75 6.97 12.45
C GLN A 10 22.25 6.99 11.00
N LYS A 11 23.56 6.85 10.79
CA LYS A 11 24.14 6.83 9.44
C LYS A 11 23.68 5.62 8.62
N ILE A 12 23.66 4.43 9.22
CA ILE A 12 23.15 3.22 8.57
C ILE A 12 21.65 3.36 8.28
N ASN A 13 20.88 3.84 9.25
CA ASN A 13 19.44 4.03 9.09
C ASN A 13 19.11 5.02 7.97
N GLY A 14 19.80 6.17 7.90
CA GLY A 14 19.63 7.14 6.80
C GLY A 14 19.88 6.52 5.43
N TYR A 15 20.99 5.79 5.26
CA TYR A 15 21.25 5.10 3.99
C TYR A 15 20.19 4.05 3.63
N LEU A 16 19.72 3.30 4.64
CA LEU A 16 18.72 2.25 4.44
C LEU A 16 17.36 2.86 4.07
N SER A 17 16.90 3.86 4.83
CA SER A 17 15.59 4.49 4.69
C SER A 17 15.51 5.38 3.45
N ASP A 18 16.49 6.28 3.27
CA ASP A 18 16.39 7.34 2.25
C ASP A 18 16.66 6.84 0.83
N TYR A 19 17.41 5.74 0.69
CA TYR A 19 17.86 5.27 -0.63
C TYR A 19 17.49 3.82 -0.90
N ILE A 20 17.93 2.90 -0.03
CA ILE A 20 17.81 1.46 -0.33
C ILE A 20 16.35 1.02 -0.34
N LEU A 21 15.57 1.43 0.66
CA LEU A 21 14.18 1.01 0.80
C LEU A 21 13.31 1.56 -0.34
N ILE A 22 13.49 2.84 -0.68
CA ILE A 22 12.74 3.48 -1.78
C ILE A 22 13.02 2.77 -3.12
N VAL A 23 14.30 2.57 -3.45
CA VAL A 23 14.68 1.90 -4.71
C VAL A 23 14.17 0.47 -4.76
N LEU A 24 14.23 -0.26 -3.63
CA LEU A 24 13.77 -1.64 -3.56
C LEU A 24 12.25 -1.74 -3.69
N LEU A 25 11.48 -0.86 -3.04
CA LEU A 25 10.02 -0.86 -3.13
C LEU A 25 9.54 -0.50 -4.53
N VAL A 26 10.09 0.57 -5.12
CA VAL A 26 9.74 0.99 -6.49
C VAL A 26 10.17 -0.07 -7.49
N GLY A 27 11.37 -0.61 -7.36
CA GLY A 27 11.91 -1.67 -8.22
C GLY A 27 11.09 -2.96 -8.14
N ALA A 28 10.72 -3.40 -6.94
CA ALA A 28 9.86 -4.57 -6.75
C ALA A 28 8.47 -4.34 -7.33
N GLY A 29 7.88 -3.16 -7.11
CA GLY A 29 6.58 -2.77 -7.68
C GLY A 29 6.58 -2.80 -9.20
N LEU A 30 7.61 -2.21 -9.83
CA LEU A 30 7.77 -2.24 -11.29
C LEU A 30 8.04 -3.65 -11.81
N TYR A 31 8.90 -4.42 -11.14
CA TYR A 31 9.20 -5.81 -11.51
C TYR A 31 7.94 -6.68 -11.50
N PHE A 32 7.15 -6.64 -10.42
CA PHE A 32 5.89 -7.38 -10.36
C PHE A 32 4.85 -6.85 -11.34
N SER A 33 4.79 -5.54 -11.56
CA SER A 33 3.91 -4.94 -12.56
C SER A 33 4.22 -5.45 -13.97
N ILE A 34 5.48 -5.46 -14.39
CA ILE A 34 5.90 -5.93 -15.71
C ILE A 34 5.69 -7.44 -15.82
N ARG A 35 6.11 -8.22 -14.81
CA ARG A 35 5.99 -9.68 -14.80
C ARG A 35 4.53 -10.15 -14.86
N THR A 36 3.62 -9.43 -14.20
CA THR A 36 2.18 -9.73 -14.22
C THR A 36 1.43 -9.08 -15.38
N ARG A 37 2.14 -8.40 -16.30
CA ARG A 37 1.59 -7.68 -17.45
C ARG A 37 0.55 -6.62 -17.02
N PHE A 38 0.92 -5.80 -16.04
CA PHE A 38 0.11 -4.73 -15.47
C PHE A 38 -1.27 -5.23 -15.03
N VAL A 39 -1.29 -6.30 -14.23
CA VAL A 39 -2.53 -6.92 -13.74
C VAL A 39 -3.42 -5.91 -13.00
N GLN A 40 -2.82 -4.94 -12.30
CA GLN A 40 -3.56 -3.85 -11.65
C GLN A 40 -4.44 -3.04 -12.60
N VAL A 41 -4.07 -2.90 -13.88
CA VAL A 41 -4.89 -2.19 -14.89
C VAL A 41 -5.79 -3.18 -15.63
N ARG A 42 -5.24 -4.33 -16.06
CA ARG A 42 -5.96 -5.33 -16.86
C ARG A 42 -7.13 -5.96 -16.12
N CYS A 43 -6.95 -6.29 -14.84
CA CYS A 43 -7.93 -7.02 -14.05
C CYS A 43 -8.74 -6.12 -13.10
N PHE A 44 -8.56 -4.79 -13.15
CA PHE A 44 -9.28 -3.87 -12.27
C PHE A 44 -10.81 -3.97 -12.44
N GLY A 45 -11.30 -3.87 -13.68
CA GLY A 45 -12.74 -3.91 -13.97
C GLY A 45 -13.37 -5.27 -13.63
N GLU A 46 -12.65 -6.36 -13.90
CA GLU A 46 -13.12 -7.70 -13.56
C GLU A 46 -13.13 -7.93 -12.04
N GLY A 47 -12.09 -7.50 -11.34
CA GLY A 47 -12.01 -7.52 -9.88
C GLY A 47 -13.16 -6.72 -9.25
N MET A 48 -13.44 -5.54 -9.80
CA MET A 48 -14.52 -4.69 -9.31
C MET A 48 -15.90 -5.32 -9.50
N ARG A 49 -16.14 -5.91 -10.68
CA ARG A 49 -17.37 -6.66 -10.95
C ARG A 49 -17.52 -7.89 -10.04
N ARG A 50 -16.43 -8.57 -9.67
CA ARG A 50 -16.49 -9.73 -8.77
C ARG A 50 -16.76 -9.34 -7.32
N VAL A 51 -16.17 -8.23 -6.86
CA VAL A 51 -16.38 -7.75 -5.48
C VAL A 51 -17.77 -7.13 -5.32
N PHE A 52 -18.20 -6.26 -6.25
CA PHE A 52 -19.49 -5.57 -6.14
C PHE A 52 -20.66 -6.32 -6.81
N GLY A 53 -20.40 -7.14 -7.83
CA GLY A 53 -21.45 -7.88 -8.55
C GLY A 53 -21.90 -9.18 -7.88
N ASN A 54 -21.19 -9.66 -6.85
CA ASN A 54 -21.60 -10.80 -6.03
C ASN A 54 -22.05 -10.39 -4.62
N ILE A 55 -22.43 -9.12 -4.43
CA ILE A 55 -23.12 -8.65 -3.22
C ILE A 55 -24.57 -9.16 -3.28
N ASN A 56 -24.74 -10.48 -3.20
CA ASN A 56 -26.05 -11.08 -3.01
C ASN A 56 -26.43 -10.90 -1.53
N LEU A 57 -27.33 -9.95 -1.28
CA LEU A 57 -28.02 -9.78 0.01
C LEU A 57 -28.91 -10.98 0.38
N HIS A 58 -29.09 -11.95 -0.52
CA HIS A 58 -29.82 -13.19 -0.26
C HIS A 58 -28.89 -14.41 -0.23
N GLY A 59 -28.46 -14.78 0.97
CA GLY A 59 -28.50 -16.16 1.50
C GLY A 59 -27.84 -17.31 0.72
N GLY A 60 -26.89 -17.07 -0.19
CA GLY A 60 -26.15 -18.13 -0.86
C GLY A 60 -24.97 -18.62 -0.05
N LYS A 61 -25.16 -19.62 0.82
CA LYS A 61 -24.12 -20.29 1.62
C LYS A 61 -22.87 -20.62 0.77
N GLN A 62 -21.78 -19.88 0.99
CA GLN A 62 -20.42 -20.40 0.75
C GLN A 62 -19.91 -20.94 2.10
N GLN A 63 -19.60 -22.23 2.13
CA GLN A 63 -19.19 -22.96 3.31
C GLN A 63 -17.91 -22.36 3.90
N GLY A 64 -18.01 -21.66 5.04
CA GLY A 64 -16.89 -21.41 5.95
C GLY A 64 -15.89 -20.30 5.62
N GLY A 65 -16.20 -19.33 4.74
CA GLY A 65 -15.27 -18.23 4.39
C GLY A 65 -15.91 -16.85 4.31
N PHE A 66 -15.12 -15.79 4.55
CA PHE A 66 -15.53 -14.39 4.34
C PHE A 66 -15.96 -14.14 2.88
N SER A 67 -17.00 -13.34 2.68
CA SER A 67 -17.38 -12.86 1.34
C SER A 67 -16.25 -12.03 0.71
N SER A 68 -16.11 -12.04 -0.63
CA SER A 68 -15.10 -11.22 -1.33
C SER A 68 -15.21 -9.73 -1.00
N PHE A 69 -16.41 -9.22 -0.76
CA PHE A 69 -16.63 -7.85 -0.29
C PHE A 69 -16.19 -7.66 1.17
N GLN A 70 -16.47 -8.62 2.05
CA GLN A 70 -16.03 -8.57 3.45
C GLN A 70 -14.49 -8.61 3.55
N ALA A 71 -13.83 -9.47 2.78
CA ALA A 71 -12.38 -9.52 2.73
C ALA A 71 -11.77 -8.20 2.23
N LEU A 72 -12.36 -7.59 1.19
CA LEU A 72 -11.95 -6.26 0.71
C LEU A 72 -12.17 -5.19 1.78
N ALA A 73 -13.34 -5.16 2.42
CA ALA A 73 -13.66 -4.19 3.45
C ALA A 73 -12.72 -4.29 4.66
N THR A 74 -12.39 -5.51 5.09
CA THR A 74 -11.40 -5.74 6.15
C THR A 74 -10.01 -5.26 5.75
N ALA A 75 -9.56 -5.55 4.52
CA ALA A 75 -8.28 -5.07 4.02
C ALA A 75 -8.20 -3.54 3.93
N ILE A 76 -9.26 -2.89 3.44
CA ILE A 76 -9.36 -1.41 3.39
C ILE A 76 -9.36 -0.83 4.80
N ALA A 77 -10.12 -1.40 5.74
CA ALA A 77 -10.16 -0.94 7.11
C ALA A 77 -8.80 -1.06 7.82
N ALA A 78 -8.01 -2.09 7.49
CA ALA A 78 -6.66 -2.26 8.03
C ALA A 78 -5.67 -1.23 7.46
N GLN A 79 -5.85 -0.81 6.20
CA GLN A 79 -4.93 0.10 5.53
C GLN A 79 -5.31 1.58 5.69
N VAL A 80 -6.59 1.90 5.80
CA VAL A 80 -7.09 3.28 5.92
C VAL A 80 -7.12 3.68 7.39
N GLY A 81 -6.25 4.60 7.78
CA GLY A 81 -6.22 5.14 9.13
C GLY A 81 -5.62 6.53 9.20
N THR A 82 -5.59 7.09 10.42
CA THR A 82 -5.05 8.42 10.71
C THR A 82 -3.62 8.59 10.18
N GLY A 83 -2.81 7.52 10.17
CA GLY A 83 -1.45 7.53 9.66
C GLY A 83 -1.34 7.94 8.18
N ASN A 84 -2.23 7.47 7.31
CA ASN A 84 -2.19 7.84 5.90
C ASN A 84 -2.61 9.30 5.69
N ILE A 85 -3.57 9.80 6.48
CA ILE A 85 -4.04 11.18 6.40
C ILE A 85 -2.95 12.13 6.90
N VAL A 86 -2.41 11.89 8.10
CA VAL A 86 -1.34 12.70 8.68
C VAL A 86 -0.07 12.62 7.82
N GLY A 87 0.24 11.44 7.28
CA GLY A 87 1.36 11.25 6.36
C GLY A 87 1.21 12.07 5.09
N ALA A 88 0.04 12.05 4.45
CA ALA A 88 -0.24 12.87 3.27
C ALA A 88 -0.17 14.37 3.58
N CYS A 89 -0.77 14.82 4.68
CA CYS A 89 -0.66 16.21 5.13
C CYS A 89 0.80 16.62 5.37
N GLY A 90 1.58 15.79 6.07
CA GLY A 90 3.00 16.03 6.33
C GLY A 90 3.82 16.10 5.04
N ALA A 91 3.56 15.20 4.09
CA ALA A 91 4.22 15.19 2.79
C ALA A 91 3.92 16.47 1.99
N ILE A 92 2.67 16.95 2.00
CA ILE A 92 2.29 18.21 1.35
C ILE A 92 2.93 19.41 2.03
N LEU A 93 2.94 19.45 3.37
CA LEU A 93 3.50 20.57 4.14
C LEU A 93 5.01 20.69 3.95
N ILE A 94 5.73 19.56 3.88
CA ILE A 94 7.19 19.53 3.78
C ILE A 94 7.65 19.56 2.31
N GLY A 95 7.00 18.81 1.44
CA GLY A 95 7.38 18.60 0.03
C GLY A 95 6.60 19.44 -0.99
N GLY A 96 5.58 20.19 -0.54
CA GLY A 96 4.71 20.97 -1.41
C GLY A 96 3.61 20.12 -2.09
N PRO A 97 2.75 20.74 -2.92
CA PRO A 97 1.60 20.07 -3.53
C PRO A 97 1.98 18.93 -4.48
N GLY A 98 3.21 18.94 -5.02
CA GLY A 98 3.73 17.88 -5.89
C GLY A 98 3.90 16.53 -5.19
N ALA A 99 3.92 16.49 -3.85
CA ALA A 99 4.06 15.25 -3.09
C ALA A 99 2.90 14.27 -3.33
N ILE A 100 1.69 14.78 -3.63
CA ILE A 100 0.51 13.95 -3.89
C ILE A 100 0.68 13.11 -5.15
N PHE A 101 1.41 13.60 -6.16
CA PHE A 101 1.66 12.85 -7.39
C PHE A 101 2.53 11.59 -7.15
N TRP A 102 3.38 11.63 -6.12
CA TRP A 102 4.32 10.55 -5.82
C TRP A 102 3.79 9.54 -4.79
N MET A 103 2.63 9.81 -4.17
CA MET A 103 1.92 8.87 -3.29
C MET A 103 1.08 7.88 -4.11
#